data_AF-A0A7C7E588-F1
#
_entry.id   AF-A0A7C7E588-F1
#
_cell.length_a   1.000
_cell.length_b   1.000
_cell.length_c   1.000
_cell.angle_alpha   90.00
_cell.angle_beta   90.00
_cell.angle_gamma   90.00
#
_symmetry.space_group_name_H-M   'P 1'
#
loop_
_entity.id
_entity.type
_entity.pdbx_description
1 polymer ?
#
loop_
_entity_poly.entity_id
_entity_poly.type
_entity_poly.pdbx_seq_one_letter_code
_entity_poly.pdbx_strand_id
1 'polypeptide(L)'
;FEIYSPQAGFPLGGGGRYDTLLDKFNGSRPATGFALTEEVILSVLDRDIKDAYEPHYLYYTPAKFIETFYKAEEMRKQGYTVKMVPSTDPLTKR
;
A
#
# COMPACT_ATOMS: atom_id res chain seq x y z
N PHE A 1 21.49 -18.68 2.04
CA PHE A 1 21.25 -18.03 3.33
C PHE A 1 19.76 -17.87 3.52
N GLU A 2 19.33 -17.85 4.77
CA GLU A 2 17.93 -17.70 5.16
C GLU A 2 17.81 -16.46 6.04
N ILE A 3 16.65 -15.81 6.00
CA ILE A 3 16.38 -14.55 6.68
C ILE A 3 15.36 -14.85 7.78
N TYR A 4 15.66 -14.46 9.02
CA TYR A 4 14.80 -14.70 10.17
C TYR A 4 14.52 -13.40 10.92
N SER A 5 13.35 -13.31 11.54
CA SER A 5 13.06 -12.32 12.58
C SER A 5 12.97 -13.02 13.94
N PRO A 6 13.42 -12.41 15.04
CA PRO A 6 13.19 -12.93 16.40
C PRO A 6 11.71 -13.18 16.72
N GLN A 7 10.80 -12.47 16.04
CA GLN A 7 9.36 -12.59 16.22
C GLN A 7 8.74 -13.73 15.37
N ALA A 8 9.50 -14.29 14.44
CA ALA A 8 9.05 -15.31 13.50
C ALA A 8 9.70 -16.67 13.82
N GLY A 9 8.88 -17.71 14.03
CA GLY A 9 9.35 -19.09 14.22
C GLY A 9 9.77 -19.79 12.91
N PHE A 10 9.88 -19.05 11.81
CA PHE A 10 10.09 -19.56 10.44
C PHE A 10 10.83 -18.51 9.59
N PRO A 11 11.49 -18.90 8.50
CA PRO A 11 12.24 -17.96 7.67
C PRO A 11 11.31 -17.01 6.90
N LEU A 12 11.67 -15.73 6.87
CA LEU A 12 10.99 -14.67 6.12
C LEU A 12 11.28 -14.70 4.63
N GLY A 13 12.36 -15.39 4.28
CA GLY A 13 12.87 -15.47 2.92
C GLY A 13 14.24 -16.10 2.93
N GLY A 14 14.84 -16.14 1.75
CA GLY A 14 16.12 -16.78 1.57
C GLY A 14 16.70 -16.51 0.19
N GLY A 15 17.96 -16.87 0.06
CA GLY A 15 18.73 -16.61 -1.15
C GLY A 15 20.01 -17.41 -1.21
N GLY A 16 20.76 -17.20 -2.28
CA GLY A 16 22.01 -17.92 -2.48
C GLY A 16 22.64 -17.59 -3.82
N ARG A 17 23.72 -18.30 -4.12
CA ARG A 17 24.33 -18.30 -5.45
C ARG A 17 23.57 -19.24 -6.37
N TYR A 18 23.41 -18.84 -7.62
CA TYR A 18 22.78 -19.61 -8.69
C TYR A 18 23.53 -19.33 -9.99
N ASP A 19 24.84 -19.55 -9.96
CA ASP A 19 25.79 -19.17 -11.01
C ASP A 19 25.50 -19.81 -12.38
N THR A 20 24.82 -20.96 -12.39
CA THR A 20 24.47 -21.69 -13.63
C THR A 20 23.10 -21.31 -14.19
N LEU A 21 22.37 -20.38 -13.56
CA LEU A 21 21.02 -20.02 -13.98
C LEU A 21 20.98 -19.47 -15.41
N LEU A 22 21.96 -18.64 -15.76
CA LEU A 22 22.03 -17.95 -17.05
C LEU A 22 22.64 -18.80 -18.17
N ASP A 23 23.19 -19.96 -17.85
CA ASP A 23 23.68 -20.93 -18.85
C ASP A 23 22.57 -21.33 -19.83
N LYS A 24 21.31 -21.33 -19.38
CA LYS A 24 20.13 -21.64 -20.18
C LYS A 24 19.63 -20.49 -21.07
N PHE A 25 20.20 -19.29 -20.91
CA PHE A 25 19.73 -18.03 -21.55
C PHE A 25 20.85 -17.34 -22.34
N ASN A 26 21.74 -18.12 -22.96
CA ASN A 26 22.82 -17.68 -23.85
C ASN A 26 23.90 -16.80 -23.20
N GLY A 27 24.21 -17.00 -21.91
CA GLY A 27 25.39 -16.38 -21.31
C GLY A 27 25.70 -16.88 -19.90
N SER A 28 26.82 -17.58 -19.74
CA SER A 28 27.28 -17.99 -18.40
C SER A 28 27.78 -16.78 -17.63
N ARG A 29 27.12 -16.47 -16.51
CA ARG A 29 27.48 -15.37 -15.62
C ARG A 29 27.16 -15.76 -14.17
N PRO A 30 28.09 -15.56 -13.22
CA PRO A 30 27.80 -15.81 -11.82
C PRO A 30 26.64 -14.93 -11.36
N ALA A 31 25.79 -15.47 -10.50
CA ALA A 31 24.55 -14.84 -10.09
C ALA A 31 24.23 -15.18 -8.64
N THR A 32 23.68 -14.21 -7.93
CA THR A 32 23.22 -14.37 -6.56
C THR A 32 22.08 -13.41 -6.28
N GLY A 33 21.27 -13.74 -5.29
CA GLY A 33 20.14 -12.93 -4.86
C GLY A 33 19.34 -13.66 -3.82
N PHE A 34 18.27 -13.01 -3.39
CA PHE A 34 17.35 -13.52 -2.37
C PHE A 34 15.94 -13.07 -2.71
N ALA A 35 14.98 -13.78 -2.13
CA ALA A 35 13.57 -13.42 -2.16
C ALA A 35 13.07 -13.32 -0.72
N LEU A 36 12.11 -12.43 -0.52
CA LEU A 36 11.33 -12.34 0.69
C LEU A 36 9.88 -12.68 0.35
N THR A 37 9.19 -13.35 1.27
CA THR A 37 7.80 -13.72 1.07
C THR A 37 6.91 -12.66 1.72
N GLU A 38 6.17 -11.91 0.90
CA GLU A 38 5.33 -10.81 1.35
C GLU A 38 4.33 -11.23 2.44
N GLU A 39 3.59 -12.33 2.22
CA GLU A 39 2.61 -12.84 3.18
C GLU A 39 3.24 -13.16 4.55
N VAL A 40 4.45 -13.73 4.53
CA VAL A 40 5.21 -14.05 5.74
C VAL A 40 5.66 -12.78 6.44
N ILE A 41 6.18 -11.79 5.70
CA ILE A 41 6.57 -10.51 6.25
C ILE A 41 5.36 -9.81 6.89
N LEU A 42 4.23 -9.76 6.19
CA LEU A 42 2.98 -9.19 6.67
C LEU A 42 2.46 -9.91 7.92
N SER A 43 2.63 -11.23 8.03
CA SER A 43 2.21 -11.99 9.21
C SER A 43 3.01 -11.67 10.48
N VAL A 44 4.24 -11.15 10.34
CA VAL A 44 5.13 -10.78 11.44
C VAL A 44 5.04 -9.29 11.77
N LEU A 45 4.69 -8.48 10.77
CA LEU A 45 4.31 -7.07 10.94
C LEU A 45 2.89 -6.98 11.53
N ASP A 46 2.70 -7.25 12.84
CA ASP A 46 1.37 -7.07 13.46
C ASP A 46 1.28 -5.89 14.46
N ARG A 47 0.14 -5.17 14.32
CA ARG A 47 -0.60 -4.22 15.19
C ARG A 47 -0.40 -2.70 15.16
N ASP A 48 0.74 -2.15 14.78
CA ASP A 48 0.92 -0.67 14.78
C ASP A 48 0.87 -0.02 13.40
N ILE A 49 0.52 -0.77 12.35
CA ILE A 49 0.12 -0.18 11.06
C ILE A 49 -1.26 0.45 11.29
N LYS A 50 -1.25 1.68 11.80
CA LYS A 50 -2.44 2.52 11.79
C LYS A 50 -2.77 2.78 10.32
N ASP A 51 -3.91 2.28 9.89
CA ASP A 51 -4.50 2.73 8.65
C ASP A 51 -4.85 4.21 8.82
N ALA A 52 -3.93 5.09 8.38
CA ALA A 52 -4.05 6.53 8.47
C ALA A 52 -5.00 7.10 7.39
N TYR A 53 -5.93 6.28 6.90
CA TYR A 53 -6.91 6.67 5.92
C TYR A 53 -8.02 7.51 6.57
N GLU A 54 -7.73 8.80 6.75
CA GLU A 54 -8.65 9.80 7.30
C GLU A 54 -9.07 10.81 6.23
N PRO A 55 -10.02 10.45 5.33
CA PRO A 55 -10.48 11.36 4.31
C PRO A 55 -11.33 12.50 4.90
N HIS A 56 -11.17 13.70 4.36
CA HIS A 56 -12.05 14.83 4.62
C HIS A 56 -13.31 14.69 3.77
N TYR A 57 -14.47 14.82 4.40
CA TYR A 57 -15.76 14.73 3.72
C TYR A 57 -16.31 16.12 3.42
N LEU A 58 -16.63 16.37 2.15
CA LEU A 58 -17.31 17.57 1.70
C LEU A 58 -18.71 17.22 1.22
N TYR A 59 -19.71 17.74 1.93
CA TYR A 59 -21.11 17.52 1.59
C TYR A 59 -21.62 18.63 0.67
N TYR A 60 -22.35 18.26 -0.39
CA TYR A 60 -22.88 19.24 -1.34
C TYR A 60 -24.35 19.00 -1.66
N THR A 61 -25.07 20.09 -1.90
CA THR A 61 -26.36 20.07 -2.62
C THR A 61 -26.10 20.20 -4.12
N PRO A 62 -27.01 19.74 -5.01
CA PRO A 62 -26.81 19.86 -6.45
C PRO A 62 -26.49 21.29 -6.92
N ALA A 63 -27.11 22.30 -6.29
CA ALA A 63 -26.87 23.71 -6.60
C ALA A 63 -25.45 24.20 -6.24
N LYS A 64 -24.79 23.58 -5.26
CA LYS A 64 -23.45 23.94 -4.78
C LYS A 64 -22.36 22.95 -5.19
N PHE A 65 -22.66 22.07 -6.14
CA PHE A 65 -21.72 21.06 -6.61
C PHE A 65 -20.41 21.67 -7.12
N ILE A 66 -20.51 22.67 -8.01
CA ILE A 66 -19.34 23.32 -8.63
C ILE A 66 -18.46 24.02 -7.59
N GLU A 67 -19.07 24.72 -6.64
CA GLU A 67 -18.35 25.37 -5.53
C GLU A 67 -17.60 24.34 -4.68
N THR A 68 -18.27 23.24 -4.31
CA THR A 68 -17.69 22.17 -3.50
C THR A 68 -16.59 21.43 -4.26
N PHE A 69 -16.74 21.27 -5.59
CA PHE A 69 -15.75 20.67 -6.46
C PHE A 69 -14.43 21.44 -6.45
N TYR A 70 -14.47 22.76 -6.67
CA TYR A 70 -13.27 23.58 -6.62
C TYR A 70 -12.61 23.57 -5.24
N LYS A 71 -13.42 23.53 -4.17
CA LYS A 71 -12.89 23.39 -2.81
C LYS A 71 -12.20 22.04 -2.59
N ALA A 72 -12.78 20.95 -3.11
CA ALA A 72 -12.17 19.63 -3.05
C ALA A 72 -10.84 19.58 -3.82
N GLU A 73 -10.77 20.21 -5.00
CA GLU A 73 -9.53 20.31 -5.77
C GLU A 73 -8.43 21.09 -5.04
N GLU A 74 -8.78 22.22 -4.43
CA GLU A 74 -7.84 23.01 -3.63
C GLU A 74 -7.26 22.18 -2.47
N MET A 75 -8.12 21.48 -1.72
CA MET A 75 -7.71 20.64 -0.60
C MET A 75 -6.86 19.45 -1.05
N ARG A 76 -7.18 18.83 -2.20
CA ARG A 76 -6.37 17.75 -2.79
C ARG A 76 -4.98 18.24 -3.19
N LYS A 77 -4.87 19.45 -3.75
CA LYS A 77 -3.57 20.09 -4.07
C LYS A 77 -2.73 20.35 -2.81
N GLN A 78 -3.36 20.53 -1.66
CA GLN A 78 -2.69 20.67 -0.36
C GLN A 78 -2.29 19.32 0.27
N GLY A 79 -2.62 18.18 -0.38
CA GLY A 79 -2.27 16.84 0.10
C GLY A 79 -3.35 16.14 0.92
N TYR A 80 -4.51 16.77 1.12
CA TYR A 80 -5.63 16.13 1.81
C TYR A 80 -6.32 15.09 0.93
N THR A 81 -6.66 13.95 1.50
CA THR A 81 -7.59 12.99 0.86
C THR A 81 -9.01 13.51 1.05
N VAL A 82 -9.75 13.77 -0.04
CA VAL A 82 -11.09 14.39 0.04
C VAL A 82 -12.13 13.56 -0.70
N LYS A 83 -13.23 13.21 -0.01
CA LYS A 83 -14.44 12.60 -0.56
C LYS A 83 -15.56 13.63 -0.64
N MET A 84 -16.18 13.75 -1.80
CA MET A 84 -17.39 14.55 -1.97
C MET A 84 -18.61 13.64 -1.88
N VAL A 85 -19.59 14.02 -1.08
CA VAL A 85 -20.79 13.22 -0.83
C VAL A 85 -22.03 14.10 -1.03
N PRO A 86 -23.04 13.65 -1.78
CA PRO A 86 -24.31 14.37 -1.87
C PRO A 86 -24.95 14.47 -0.47
N SER A 87 -25.44 15.66 -0.10
CA SER A 87 -26.10 15.88 1.19
C SER A 87 -27.42 15.12 1.38
N THR A 88 -27.91 14.46 0.32
CA THR A 88 -29.12 13.61 0.32
C THR A 88 -28.82 12.13 0.53
N ASP A 89 -27.56 11.72 0.72
CA ASP A 89 -27.20 10.32 0.93
C ASP A 89 -27.72 9.83 2.30
N PRO A 90 -28.58 8.78 2.36
CA PRO A 90 -29.13 8.25 3.60
C PRO A 90 -28.07 7.65 4.55
N LEU A 91 -26.84 7.44 4.11
CA LEU A 91 -25.73 6.97 4.95
C LEU A 91 -25.13 8.07 5.86
N THR A 92 -25.64 9.30 5.82
CA THR A 92 -25.11 10.46 6.56
C THR A 92 -25.73 10.68 7.94
N LYS A 93 -26.58 9.77 8.44
CA LYS A 93 -27.13 9.80 9.80
C LYS A 93 -26.51 8.69 10.67
N ARG A 94 -25.25 8.80 11.05
CA ARG A 94 -24.70 8.18 12.27
C ARG A 94 -23.58 9.03 12.82
#